data_AF-A0A3D2PW10-F1
#
_entry.id   AF-A0A3D2PW10-F1
#
_cell.length_a   1.000
_cell.length_b   1.000
_cell.length_c   1.000
_cell.angle_alpha   90.00
_cell.angle_beta   90.00
_cell.angle_gamma   90.00
#
_symmetry.space_group_name_H-M   'P 1'
#
loop_
_entity.id
_entity.type
_entity.pdbx_description
1 polymer ?
#
loop_
_entity_poly.entity_id
_entity_poly.type
_entity_poly.pdbx_seq_one_letter_code
_entity_poly.pdbx_strand_id
1 'polypeptide(L)'
;MVKIDLITGFLGSGKTTFIRKYAQYLMEQGMNIGILENDYGAVNVDMMLLQDLMGDNCELEMVAGGCDKDCHRRRFKTKLIAMGMCGYDRVLVEPSGIFDVDEFFDALREEPLDQWYEIGNVIAIVDAKLEKELSDEADFILASEVADAGCILLSHADEATEEEMDATVAHINEALEKIHCKRRLGKEILRKSTPQLTSEDLHRIMSSGYVMENYEKMDLEEHSGFESQYFMNVPMTAEQLQKVAKEILEDSSCGAVFRIKGFIKAEDNSWIQLNATHNGVRMEPIQEGQEVIIVIGEHLQRDRIETYIGAESV
;
A
#
# COMPACT_ATOMS: atom_id res chain seq x y z
N MET A 1 -13.89 -19.80 -11.88
CA MET A 1 -13.67 -19.09 -10.60
C MET A 1 -12.95 -17.81 -10.94
N VAL A 2 -13.31 -16.72 -10.27
CA VAL A 2 -12.68 -15.41 -10.43
C VAL A 2 -11.26 -15.50 -9.85
N LYS A 3 -10.25 -15.05 -10.59
CA LYS A 3 -8.88 -14.99 -10.04
C LYS A 3 -8.79 -13.81 -9.07
N ILE A 4 -8.13 -13.98 -7.93
CA ILE A 4 -7.95 -12.88 -6.97
C ILE A 4 -6.46 -12.69 -6.65
N ASP A 5 -5.98 -11.48 -6.87
CA ASP A 5 -4.59 -11.10 -6.60
C ASP A 5 -4.55 -10.19 -5.37
N LEU A 6 -3.68 -10.53 -4.41
CA LEU A 6 -3.38 -9.69 -3.26
C LEU A 6 -2.14 -8.84 -3.54
N ILE A 7 -2.25 -7.52 -3.38
CA ILE A 7 -1.15 -6.58 -3.54
C ILE A 7 -0.77 -6.08 -2.15
N THR A 8 0.31 -6.62 -1.58
CA THR A 8 0.81 -6.24 -0.25
C THR A 8 1.96 -5.24 -0.36
N GLY A 9 2.35 -4.67 0.77
CA GLY A 9 3.55 -3.85 0.86
C GLY A 9 3.36 -2.65 1.77
N PHE A 10 4.47 -2.21 2.32
CA PHE A 10 4.49 -1.20 3.36
C PHE A 10 3.78 0.09 2.95
N LEU A 11 3.34 0.88 3.93
CA LEU A 11 2.59 2.08 3.63
C LEU A 11 3.45 3.04 2.82
N GLY A 12 2.99 3.30 1.59
CA GLY A 12 3.67 4.18 0.68
C GLY A 12 4.71 3.57 -0.24
N SER A 13 4.86 2.25 -0.27
CA SER A 13 5.73 1.54 -1.20
C SER A 13 5.37 1.69 -2.68
N GLY A 14 4.21 2.29 -3.02
CA GLY A 14 3.78 2.50 -4.41
C GLY A 14 2.78 1.48 -4.93
N LYS A 15 2.04 0.81 -4.04
CA LYS A 15 0.94 -0.13 -4.35
C LYS A 15 -0.07 0.46 -5.33
N THR A 16 -0.67 1.62 -5.02
CA THR A 16 -1.64 2.30 -5.91
C THR A 16 -1.10 2.52 -7.32
N THR A 17 0.16 2.96 -7.44
CA THR A 17 0.83 3.14 -8.74
C THR A 17 0.98 1.82 -9.48
N PHE A 18 1.35 0.75 -8.79
CA PHE A 18 1.43 -0.59 -9.34
C PHE A 18 0.06 -1.12 -9.78
N ILE A 19 -0.95 -1.04 -8.92
CA ILE A 19 -2.33 -1.45 -9.20
C ILE A 19 -2.84 -0.78 -10.46
N ARG A 20 -2.62 0.54 -10.60
CA ARG A 20 -2.99 1.28 -11.80
C ARG A 20 -2.37 0.70 -13.07
N LYS A 21 -1.05 0.47 -13.05
CA LYS A 21 -0.32 -0.08 -14.20
C LYS A 21 -0.76 -1.51 -14.53
N TYR A 22 -0.98 -2.33 -13.50
CA TYR A 22 -1.38 -3.71 -13.65
C TYR A 22 -2.81 -3.86 -14.15
N ALA A 23 -3.75 -3.07 -13.59
CA ALA A 23 -5.14 -2.98 -14.02
C ALA A 23 -5.24 -2.59 -15.51
N GLN A 24 -4.50 -1.57 -15.94
CA GLN A 24 -4.43 -1.16 -17.35
C GLN A 24 -3.99 -2.31 -18.25
N TYR A 25 -2.93 -3.03 -17.87
CA TYR A 25 -2.46 -4.19 -18.62
C TYR A 25 -3.51 -5.31 -18.70
N LEU A 26 -4.20 -5.63 -17.60
CA LEU A 26 -5.25 -6.65 -17.58
C LEU A 26 -6.43 -6.27 -18.48
N MET A 27 -6.85 -5.00 -18.45
CA MET A 27 -7.88 -4.48 -19.35
C MET A 27 -7.44 -4.51 -20.82
N GLU A 28 -6.17 -4.24 -21.12
CA GLU A 28 -5.60 -4.39 -22.48
C GLU A 28 -5.61 -5.84 -22.95
N GLN A 29 -5.58 -6.83 -22.04
CA GLN A 29 -5.78 -8.24 -22.36
C GLN A 29 -7.27 -8.61 -22.54
N GLY A 30 -8.19 -7.65 -22.40
CA GLY A 30 -9.63 -7.84 -22.54
C GLY A 30 -10.32 -8.43 -21.30
N MET A 31 -9.71 -8.33 -20.12
CA MET A 31 -10.30 -8.81 -18.87
C MET A 31 -11.25 -7.77 -18.27
N ASN A 32 -12.36 -8.25 -17.69
CA ASN A 32 -13.21 -7.47 -16.81
C ASN A 32 -12.67 -7.58 -15.36
N ILE A 33 -12.27 -6.47 -14.76
CA ILE A 33 -11.59 -6.47 -13.45
C ILE A 33 -12.38 -5.72 -12.38
N GLY A 34 -12.30 -6.22 -11.15
CA GLY A 34 -12.73 -5.48 -9.96
C GLY A 34 -11.52 -5.11 -9.12
N ILE A 35 -11.45 -3.89 -8.61
CA ILE A 35 -10.41 -3.47 -7.67
C ILE A 35 -11.07 -3.22 -6.33
N LEU A 36 -10.58 -3.91 -5.30
CA LEU A 36 -11.04 -3.79 -3.93
C LEU A 36 -9.97 -3.06 -3.12
N GLU A 37 -10.22 -1.78 -2.88
CA GLU A 37 -9.40 -0.94 -2.02
C GLU A 37 -9.92 -1.00 -0.59
N ASN A 38 -9.00 -1.01 0.38
CA ASN A 38 -9.34 -1.05 1.79
C ASN A 38 -8.73 0.16 2.50
N ASP A 39 -9.59 1.04 3.03
CA ASP A 39 -9.14 2.34 3.58
C ASP A 39 -9.30 2.39 5.10
N TYR A 40 -8.26 2.87 5.78
CA TYR A 40 -8.26 3.23 7.19
C TYR A 40 -8.35 4.76 7.34
N GLY A 41 -9.36 5.40 6.73
CA GLY A 41 -9.45 6.86 6.68
C GLY A 41 -10.82 7.40 6.25
N ALA A 42 -11.04 8.70 6.49
CA ALA A 42 -12.23 9.42 6.06
C ALA A 42 -12.12 9.97 4.62
N VAL A 43 -10.93 9.91 4.01
CA VAL A 43 -10.61 10.43 2.67
C VAL A 43 -9.77 9.41 1.92
N ASN A 44 -10.39 8.77 0.94
CA ASN A 44 -9.73 7.72 0.15
C ASN A 44 -9.00 8.34 -1.05
N VAL A 45 -7.78 8.80 -0.82
CA VAL A 45 -6.97 9.39 -1.89
C VAL A 45 -6.51 8.34 -2.90
N ASP A 46 -6.31 7.10 -2.48
CA ASP A 46 -5.88 6.02 -3.37
C ASP A 46 -7.00 5.67 -4.39
N MET A 47 -8.27 5.71 -3.97
CA MET A 47 -9.41 5.57 -4.87
C MET A 47 -9.47 6.72 -5.89
N MET A 48 -9.13 7.96 -5.49
CA MET A 48 -9.05 9.09 -6.44
C MET A 48 -7.99 8.86 -7.52
N LEU A 49 -6.85 8.25 -7.18
CA LEU A 49 -5.78 7.94 -8.13
C LEU A 49 -6.14 6.83 -9.13
N LEU A 50 -7.19 6.05 -8.83
CA LEU A 50 -7.69 4.96 -9.66
C LEU A 50 -8.99 5.31 -10.38
N GLN A 51 -9.67 6.41 -10.05
CA GLN A 51 -10.99 6.76 -10.61
C GLN A 51 -11.02 6.80 -12.14
N ASP A 52 -9.94 7.22 -12.78
CA ASP A 52 -9.85 7.28 -14.24
C ASP A 52 -9.78 5.91 -14.91
N LEU A 53 -9.57 4.83 -14.14
CA LEU A 53 -9.66 3.46 -14.62
C LEU A 53 -11.10 2.96 -14.73
N MET A 54 -12.06 3.60 -14.05
CA MET A 54 -13.45 3.16 -14.04
C MET A 54 -14.06 3.19 -15.45
N GLY A 55 -14.71 2.12 -15.84
CA GLY A 55 -15.37 1.99 -17.14
C GLY A 55 -16.02 0.62 -17.32
N ASP A 56 -16.36 0.29 -18.56
CA ASP A 56 -17.10 -0.95 -18.86
C ASP A 56 -16.39 -2.24 -18.41
N ASN A 57 -15.06 -2.20 -18.25
CA ASN A 57 -14.23 -3.36 -17.91
C ASN A 57 -13.49 -3.21 -16.56
N CYS A 58 -13.77 -2.17 -15.77
CA CYS A 58 -13.13 -1.96 -14.47
C CYS A 58 -14.06 -1.23 -13.50
N GLU A 59 -14.33 -1.88 -12.37
CA GLU A 59 -15.07 -1.30 -11.26
C GLU A 59 -14.18 -1.17 -10.01
N LEU A 60 -14.35 -0.06 -9.29
CA LEU A 60 -13.67 0.20 -8.02
C LEU A 60 -14.65 0.00 -6.88
N GLU A 61 -14.28 -0.84 -5.93
CA GLU A 61 -15.02 -1.13 -4.73
C GLU A 61 -14.17 -0.82 -3.50
N MET A 62 -14.85 -0.47 -2.41
CA MET A 62 -14.17 -0.11 -1.16
C MET A 62 -14.71 -0.94 0.01
N VAL A 63 -13.80 -1.35 0.90
CA VAL A 63 -14.12 -1.71 2.28
C VAL A 63 -13.79 -0.52 3.18
N ALA A 64 -14.82 0.04 3.82
CA ALA A 64 -14.62 1.12 4.78
C ALA A 64 -14.01 0.59 6.08
N GLY A 65 -12.82 1.06 6.43
CA GLY A 65 -12.15 0.84 7.71
C GLY A 65 -12.66 1.76 8.83
N GLY A 66 -12.16 1.53 10.04
CA GLY A 66 -12.60 2.22 11.26
C GLY A 66 -13.57 1.42 12.15
N CYS A 67 -13.64 0.10 12.00
CA CYS A 67 -14.30 -0.78 12.96
C CYS A 67 -13.34 -1.86 13.49
N ASP A 68 -13.74 -2.58 14.53
CA ASP A 68 -12.94 -3.67 15.10
C ASP A 68 -12.56 -4.75 14.05
N LYS A 69 -11.54 -5.55 14.37
CA LYS A 69 -11.00 -6.60 13.48
C LYS A 69 -12.09 -7.55 12.97
N ASP A 70 -13.08 -7.92 13.79
CA ASP A 70 -14.18 -8.80 13.39
C ASP A 70 -15.12 -8.14 12.39
N CYS A 71 -15.43 -6.87 12.61
CA CYS A 71 -16.23 -6.08 11.69
C CYS A 71 -15.53 -5.89 10.34
N HIS A 72 -14.21 -5.64 10.36
CA HIS A 72 -13.39 -5.57 9.16
C HIS A 72 -13.48 -6.87 8.34
N ARG A 73 -13.21 -8.02 8.97
CA ARG A 73 -13.32 -9.36 8.37
C ARG A 73 -14.67 -9.60 7.71
N ARG A 74 -15.76 -9.26 8.43
CA ARG A 74 -17.13 -9.41 7.91
C ARG A 74 -17.39 -8.53 6.69
N ARG A 75 -16.93 -7.28 6.70
CA ARG A 75 -17.12 -6.35 5.57
C ARG A 75 -16.31 -6.77 4.36
N PHE A 76 -15.06 -7.16 4.56
CA PHE A 76 -14.19 -7.71 3.53
C PHE A 76 -14.85 -8.91 2.84
N LYS A 77 -15.28 -9.91 3.64
CA LYS A 77 -16.01 -11.08 3.13
C LYS A 77 -17.29 -10.70 2.39
N THR A 78 -18.11 -9.83 2.97
CA THR A 78 -19.38 -9.38 2.36
C THR A 78 -19.14 -8.71 1.01
N LYS A 79 -18.07 -7.91 0.89
CA LYS A 79 -17.73 -7.21 -0.33
C LYS A 79 -17.22 -8.18 -1.41
N LEU A 80 -16.36 -9.13 -1.05
CA LEU A 80 -15.97 -10.20 -1.96
C LEU A 80 -17.17 -11.02 -2.45
N ILE A 81 -18.14 -11.31 -1.59
CA ILE A 81 -19.39 -11.97 -2.02
C ILE A 81 -20.11 -11.11 -3.08
N ALA A 82 -20.30 -9.81 -2.82
CA ALA A 82 -20.94 -8.94 -3.80
C ALA A 82 -20.18 -8.92 -5.15
N MET A 83 -18.86 -8.78 -5.11
CA MET A 83 -18.00 -8.75 -6.29
C MET A 83 -18.01 -10.07 -7.07
N GLY A 84 -18.12 -11.21 -6.39
CA GLY A 84 -18.20 -12.54 -7.04
C GLY A 84 -19.44 -12.70 -7.92
N MET A 85 -20.46 -11.85 -7.72
CA MET A 85 -21.69 -11.82 -8.51
C MET A 85 -21.62 -10.88 -9.72
N CYS A 86 -20.56 -10.07 -9.86
CA CYS A 86 -20.45 -9.05 -10.90
C CYS A 86 -19.81 -9.55 -12.21
N GLY A 87 -19.39 -10.82 -12.28
CA GLY A 87 -18.83 -11.40 -13.52
C GLY A 87 -17.43 -10.89 -13.89
N TYR A 88 -16.60 -10.59 -12.89
CA TYR A 88 -15.19 -10.28 -13.10
C TYR A 88 -14.40 -11.52 -13.53
N ASP A 89 -13.40 -11.32 -14.39
CA ASP A 89 -12.37 -12.32 -14.67
C ASP A 89 -11.33 -12.34 -13.53
N ARG A 90 -11.03 -11.15 -12.99
CA ARG A 90 -10.01 -10.97 -11.95
C ARG A 90 -10.36 -9.88 -10.95
N VAL A 91 -10.07 -10.10 -9.67
CA VAL A 91 -10.16 -9.09 -8.61
C VAL A 91 -8.77 -8.76 -8.10
N LEU A 92 -8.45 -7.48 -7.99
CA LEU A 92 -7.24 -6.97 -7.35
C LEU A 92 -7.62 -6.49 -5.95
N VAL A 93 -6.89 -6.91 -4.93
CA VAL A 93 -7.12 -6.50 -3.55
C VAL A 93 -5.91 -5.75 -3.03
N GLU A 94 -6.11 -4.50 -2.64
CA GLU A 94 -5.19 -3.79 -1.75
C GLU A 94 -5.72 -3.92 -0.32
N PRO A 95 -5.00 -4.60 0.58
CA PRO A 95 -5.35 -4.62 1.99
C PRO A 95 -4.96 -3.31 2.68
N SER A 96 -5.65 -2.96 3.76
CA SER A 96 -5.37 -1.75 4.51
C SER A 96 -4.11 -1.89 5.36
N GLY A 97 -3.18 -0.94 5.26
CA GLY A 97 -2.09 -0.75 6.23
C GLY A 97 -1.46 -2.05 6.75
N ILE A 98 -1.39 -2.20 8.08
CA ILE A 98 -0.96 -3.43 8.75
C ILE A 98 -2.05 -4.49 8.61
N PHE A 99 -2.00 -5.25 7.52
CA PHE A 99 -2.93 -6.33 7.25
C PHE A 99 -2.30 -7.68 7.51
N ASP A 100 -3.02 -8.53 8.25
CA ASP A 100 -2.63 -9.92 8.42
C ASP A 100 -2.95 -10.68 7.14
N VAL A 101 -1.91 -11.04 6.37
CA VAL A 101 -2.04 -11.77 5.10
C VAL A 101 -2.83 -13.08 5.27
N ASP A 102 -2.76 -13.71 6.45
CA ASP A 102 -3.55 -14.91 6.73
C ASP A 102 -5.06 -14.66 6.70
N GLU A 103 -5.52 -13.45 7.02
CA GLU A 103 -6.94 -13.08 6.95
C GLU A 103 -7.47 -13.20 5.52
N PHE A 104 -6.65 -12.87 4.52
CA PHE A 104 -7.00 -13.03 3.11
C PHE A 104 -7.13 -14.52 2.75
N PHE A 105 -6.16 -15.35 3.15
CA PHE A 105 -6.20 -16.79 2.88
C PHE A 105 -7.37 -17.47 3.57
N ASP A 106 -7.64 -17.11 4.83
CA ASP A 106 -8.75 -17.67 5.61
C ASP A 106 -10.09 -17.28 5.00
N ALA A 107 -10.29 -16.00 4.65
CA ALA A 107 -11.53 -15.53 4.03
C ALA A 107 -11.86 -16.31 2.75
N LEU A 108 -10.85 -16.59 1.91
CA LEU A 108 -11.02 -17.32 0.65
C LEU A 108 -11.20 -18.83 0.82
N ARG A 109 -10.99 -19.38 2.02
CA ARG A 109 -11.29 -20.78 2.35
C ARG A 109 -12.70 -20.95 2.94
N GLU A 110 -13.39 -19.87 3.22
CA GLU A 110 -14.75 -19.91 3.77
C GLU A 110 -15.83 -19.89 2.69
N GLU A 111 -16.91 -20.63 2.89
CA GLU A 111 -18.08 -20.54 2.02
C GLU A 111 -18.73 -19.13 2.07
N PRO A 112 -19.21 -18.60 0.92
CA PRO A 112 -19.18 -19.19 -0.43
C PRO A 112 -17.93 -18.79 -1.25
N LEU A 113 -16.95 -18.11 -0.64
CA LEU A 113 -15.80 -17.55 -1.36
C LEU A 113 -14.88 -18.63 -1.93
N ASP A 114 -14.72 -19.75 -1.23
CA ASP A 114 -13.98 -20.94 -1.66
C ASP A 114 -14.44 -21.52 -3.01
N GLN A 115 -15.71 -21.33 -3.36
CA GLN A 115 -16.29 -21.77 -4.62
C GLN A 115 -16.23 -20.70 -5.72
N TRP A 116 -16.02 -19.45 -5.35
CA TRP A 116 -16.11 -18.31 -6.28
C TRP A 116 -14.74 -17.81 -6.70
N TYR A 117 -13.77 -17.87 -5.80
CA TYR A 117 -12.45 -17.26 -5.96
C TYR A 117 -11.32 -18.27 -5.94
N GLU A 118 -10.39 -18.12 -6.89
CA GLU A 118 -9.13 -18.84 -6.90
C GLU A 118 -7.99 -17.83 -6.70
N ILE A 119 -7.13 -18.06 -5.72
CA ILE A 119 -5.97 -17.19 -5.49
C ILE A 119 -5.08 -17.24 -6.73
N GLY A 120 -4.86 -16.06 -7.32
CA GLY A 120 -4.01 -15.86 -8.48
C GLY A 120 -2.58 -15.62 -8.03
N ASN A 121 -2.33 -14.43 -7.48
CA ASN A 121 -1.00 -14.03 -7.03
C ASN A 121 -1.04 -13.36 -5.65
N VAL A 122 0.09 -13.43 -4.94
CA VAL A 122 0.43 -12.48 -3.88
C VAL A 122 1.64 -11.69 -4.37
N ILE A 123 1.50 -10.37 -4.49
CA ILE A 123 2.50 -9.47 -5.05
C ILE A 123 2.87 -8.44 -3.99
N ALA A 124 4.11 -8.45 -3.53
CA ALA A 124 4.58 -7.47 -2.55
C ALA A 124 5.31 -6.32 -3.25
N ILE A 125 4.96 -5.08 -2.91
CA ILE A 125 5.63 -3.88 -3.38
C ILE A 125 6.51 -3.34 -2.26
N VAL A 126 7.82 -3.24 -2.51
CA VAL A 126 8.81 -2.77 -1.52
C VAL A 126 9.63 -1.63 -2.12
N ASP A 127 9.87 -0.57 -1.35
CA ASP A 127 10.73 0.53 -1.81
C ASP A 127 12.18 0.05 -1.97
N ALA A 128 12.79 0.31 -3.12
CA ALA A 128 14.19 -0.04 -3.40
C ALA A 128 15.18 0.66 -2.43
N LYS A 129 14.76 1.76 -1.80
CA LYS A 129 15.51 2.53 -0.80
C LYS A 129 14.90 2.39 0.58
N LEU A 130 14.60 1.16 0.98
CA LEU A 130 14.14 0.87 2.33
C LEU A 130 15.13 1.43 3.36
N GLU A 131 14.59 2.00 4.43
CA GLU A 131 15.42 2.47 5.54
C GLU A 131 16.13 1.29 6.21
N LYS A 132 17.43 1.47 6.52
CA LYS A 132 18.26 0.39 7.08
C LYS A 132 17.93 0.08 8.54
N GLU A 133 17.32 1.02 9.24
CA GLU A 133 17.02 0.92 10.67
C GLU A 133 15.50 1.06 10.84
N LEU A 134 14.81 -0.08 10.73
CA LEU A 134 13.39 -0.21 11.05
C LEU A 134 13.22 -0.69 12.50
N SER A 135 12.08 -0.36 13.11
CA SER A 135 11.66 -0.97 14.38
C SER A 135 11.46 -2.49 14.22
N ASP A 136 11.46 -3.25 15.32
CA ASP A 136 11.19 -4.68 15.26
C ASP A 136 9.76 -4.95 14.75
N GLU A 137 8.81 -4.07 15.06
CA GLU A 137 7.45 -4.07 14.56
C GLU A 137 7.38 -3.83 13.04
N ALA A 138 8.11 -2.82 12.55
CA ALA A 138 8.19 -2.53 11.12
C ALA A 138 8.85 -3.67 10.34
N ASP A 139 9.90 -4.27 10.89
CA ASP A 139 10.53 -5.47 10.34
C ASP A 139 9.56 -6.65 10.28
N PHE A 140 8.77 -6.86 11.35
CA PHE A 140 7.74 -7.89 11.35
C PHE A 140 6.70 -7.67 10.25
N ILE A 141 6.20 -6.44 10.10
CA ILE A 141 5.20 -6.09 9.08
C ILE A 141 5.78 -6.31 7.69
N LEU A 142 6.96 -5.75 7.40
CA LEU A 142 7.66 -5.92 6.13
C LEU A 142 7.81 -7.40 5.78
N ALA A 143 8.30 -8.20 6.74
CA ALA A 143 8.51 -9.63 6.55
C ALA A 143 7.20 -10.39 6.31
N SER A 144 6.13 -10.05 7.04
CA SER A 144 4.80 -10.66 6.87
C SER A 144 4.20 -10.38 5.49
N GLU A 145 4.41 -9.18 4.94
CA GLU A 145 3.87 -8.78 3.64
C GLU A 145 4.56 -9.48 2.46
N VAL A 146 5.83 -9.86 2.62
CA VAL A 146 6.60 -10.55 1.57
C VAL A 146 6.61 -12.07 1.74
N ALA A 147 6.22 -12.60 2.90
CA ALA A 147 6.39 -14.02 3.26
C ALA A 147 5.75 -14.96 2.25
N ASP A 148 4.54 -14.64 1.80
CA ASP A 148 3.75 -15.47 0.87
C ASP A 148 3.82 -14.99 -0.59
N ALA A 149 4.49 -13.87 -0.86
CA ALA A 149 4.49 -13.20 -2.16
C ALA A 149 5.18 -14.03 -3.25
N GLY A 150 4.50 -14.41 -4.33
CA GLY A 150 5.11 -15.07 -5.50
C GLY A 150 5.98 -14.13 -6.32
N CYS A 151 5.74 -12.82 -6.23
CA CYS A 151 6.56 -11.78 -6.82
C CYS A 151 6.76 -10.62 -5.84
N ILE A 152 7.98 -10.08 -5.82
CA ILE A 152 8.32 -8.88 -5.05
C ILE A 152 8.83 -7.83 -6.02
N LEU A 153 8.14 -6.70 -6.13
CA LEU A 153 8.55 -5.59 -6.98
C LEU A 153 9.30 -4.55 -6.13
N LEU A 154 10.52 -4.21 -6.53
CA LEU A 154 11.22 -3.06 -5.96
C LEU A 154 10.75 -1.77 -6.64
N SER A 155 9.89 -1.00 -5.98
CA SER A 155 9.48 0.32 -6.44
C SER A 155 10.63 1.33 -6.31
N HIS A 156 10.55 2.45 -7.04
CA HIS A 156 11.62 3.48 -7.08
C HIS A 156 13.02 2.94 -7.44
N ALA A 157 13.12 1.74 -8.01
CA ALA A 157 14.39 1.12 -8.41
C ALA A 157 15.15 1.93 -9.49
N ASP A 158 14.45 2.79 -10.24
CA ASP A 158 15.07 3.70 -11.20
C ASP A 158 15.90 4.81 -10.55
N GLU A 159 15.73 5.04 -9.25
CA GLU A 159 16.45 6.05 -8.50
C GLU A 159 17.42 5.43 -7.49
N ALA A 160 17.39 4.11 -7.33
CA ALA A 160 18.26 3.34 -6.45
C ALA A 160 19.49 2.80 -7.21
N THR A 161 20.61 2.77 -6.52
CA THR A 161 21.81 2.06 -6.95
C THR A 161 21.65 0.55 -6.74
N GLU A 162 22.45 -0.26 -7.44
CA GLU A 162 22.48 -1.71 -7.19
C GLU A 162 22.83 -2.05 -5.74
N GLU A 163 23.71 -1.26 -5.11
CA GLU A 163 24.07 -1.44 -3.69
C GLU A 163 22.89 -1.17 -2.74
N GLU A 164 22.07 -0.15 -3.02
CA GLU A 164 20.85 0.13 -2.25
C GLU A 164 19.82 -0.98 -2.43
N MET A 165 19.62 -1.47 -3.66
CA MET A 165 18.73 -2.61 -3.92
C MET A 165 19.22 -3.89 -3.25
N ASP A 166 20.53 -4.17 -3.29
CA ASP A 166 21.11 -5.32 -2.60
C ASP A 166 20.92 -5.22 -1.09
N ALA A 167 21.09 -4.02 -0.51
CA ALA A 167 20.86 -3.77 0.90
C ALA A 167 19.39 -3.99 1.29
N THR A 168 18.44 -3.48 0.50
CA THR A 168 17.00 -3.73 0.69
C THR A 168 16.69 -5.22 0.66
N VAL A 169 17.21 -5.96 -0.32
CA VAL A 169 16.99 -7.41 -0.40
C VAL A 169 17.61 -8.16 0.79
N ALA A 170 18.78 -7.73 1.25
CA ALA A 170 19.41 -8.31 2.44
C ALA A 170 18.56 -8.06 3.69
N HIS A 171 18.09 -6.84 3.89
CA HIS A 171 17.22 -6.45 5.00
C HIS A 171 15.93 -7.29 5.04
N ILE A 172 15.22 -7.40 3.91
CA ILE A 172 13.99 -8.21 3.85
C ILE A 172 14.28 -9.67 4.27
N ASN A 173 15.40 -10.23 3.82
CA ASN A 173 15.79 -11.59 4.19
C ASN A 173 16.13 -11.72 5.68
N GLU A 174 16.78 -10.72 6.28
CA GLU A 174 17.05 -10.67 7.71
C GLU A 174 15.76 -10.56 8.53
N ALA A 175 14.82 -9.70 8.11
CA ALA A 175 13.51 -9.55 8.74
C ALA A 175 12.71 -10.87 8.69
N LEU A 176 12.72 -11.58 7.55
CA LEU A 176 12.13 -12.92 7.43
C LEU A 176 12.73 -13.92 8.43
N GLU A 177 14.04 -13.88 8.64
CA GLU A 177 14.70 -14.76 9.61
C GLU A 177 14.36 -14.40 11.05
N LYS A 178 14.24 -13.11 11.39
CA LYS A 178 13.81 -12.65 12.72
C LYS A 178 12.43 -13.21 13.09
N ILE A 179 11.52 -13.33 12.13
CA ILE A 179 10.18 -13.90 12.34
C ILE A 179 10.15 -15.44 12.15
N HIS A 180 11.32 -16.08 12.10
CA HIS A 180 11.49 -17.52 11.90
C HIS A 180 10.88 -18.06 10.59
N CYS A 181 10.74 -17.22 9.57
CA CYS A 181 10.37 -17.65 8.23
C CYS A 181 11.57 -18.33 7.55
N LYS A 182 11.35 -19.51 6.97
CA LYS A 182 12.43 -20.29 6.30
C LYS A 182 12.77 -19.73 4.91
N ARG A 183 11.94 -18.84 4.40
CA ARG A 183 12.03 -18.32 3.04
C ARG A 183 13.28 -17.44 2.91
N ARG A 184 13.97 -17.61 1.77
CA ARG A 184 15.04 -16.69 1.33
C ARG A 184 14.72 -16.22 -0.07
N LEU A 185 14.52 -14.91 -0.20
CA LEU A 185 14.07 -14.27 -1.41
C LEU A 185 15.24 -13.97 -2.34
N GLY A 186 15.05 -14.19 -3.63
CA GLY A 186 16.02 -13.77 -4.63
C GLY A 186 15.45 -13.74 -6.04
N LYS A 187 15.00 -14.89 -6.57
CA LYS A 187 14.53 -14.99 -7.96
C LYS A 187 13.16 -14.34 -8.18
N GLU A 188 12.40 -14.23 -7.11
CA GLU A 188 11.06 -13.65 -7.05
C GLU A 188 11.10 -12.12 -7.09
N ILE A 189 12.28 -11.53 -6.89
CA ILE A 189 12.49 -10.08 -6.79
C ILE A 189 12.69 -9.48 -8.18
N LEU A 190 11.78 -8.60 -8.57
CA LEU A 190 11.87 -7.80 -9.77
C LEU A 190 12.43 -6.41 -9.44
N ARG A 191 13.69 -6.19 -9.83
CA ARG A 191 14.42 -4.92 -9.65
C ARG A 191 14.09 -3.90 -10.75
N LYS A 192 12.83 -3.50 -10.84
CA LYS A 192 12.35 -2.51 -11.80
C LYS A 192 11.28 -1.65 -11.15
N SER A 193 11.31 -0.34 -11.39
CA SER A 193 10.21 0.50 -10.96
C SER A 193 8.97 0.32 -11.83
N THR A 194 7.80 0.60 -11.28
CA THR A 194 6.51 0.45 -11.96
C THR A 194 6.45 1.10 -13.36
N PRO A 195 6.98 2.32 -13.58
CA PRO A 195 7.00 2.93 -14.91
C PRO A 195 7.82 2.17 -15.95
N GLN A 196 8.82 1.39 -15.51
CA GLN A 196 9.71 0.60 -16.37
C GLN A 196 9.17 -0.79 -16.69
N LEU A 197 8.03 -1.19 -16.10
CA LEU A 197 7.43 -2.50 -16.35
C LEU A 197 6.91 -2.61 -17.79
N THR A 198 7.42 -3.63 -18.48
CA THR A 198 6.96 -4.00 -19.82
C THR A 198 5.78 -4.96 -19.75
N SER A 199 5.08 -5.18 -20.87
CA SER A 199 4.02 -6.20 -20.95
C SER A 199 4.54 -7.61 -20.65
N GLU A 200 5.81 -7.91 -20.92
CA GLU A 200 6.42 -9.20 -20.56
C GLU A 200 6.60 -9.31 -19.04
N ASP A 201 7.06 -8.23 -18.40
CA ASP A 201 7.20 -8.19 -16.93
C ASP A 201 5.83 -8.37 -16.26
N LEU A 202 4.81 -7.64 -16.72
CA LEU A 202 3.45 -7.74 -16.18
C LEU A 202 2.84 -9.13 -16.43
N HIS A 203 3.14 -9.76 -17.57
CA HIS A 203 2.72 -11.14 -17.82
C HIS A 203 3.37 -12.12 -16.84
N ARG A 204 4.67 -11.95 -16.55
CA ARG A 204 5.38 -12.77 -15.55
C ARG A 204 4.77 -12.58 -14.16
N ILE A 205 4.52 -11.34 -13.74
CA ILE A 205 3.88 -11.02 -12.46
C ILE A 205 2.49 -11.67 -12.37
N MET A 206 1.71 -11.58 -13.44
CA MET A 206 0.37 -12.18 -13.54
C MET A 206 0.36 -13.70 -13.35
N SER A 207 1.51 -14.36 -13.59
CA SER A 207 1.74 -15.80 -13.48
C SER A 207 2.65 -16.21 -12.31
N SER A 208 2.96 -15.28 -11.40
CA SER A 208 3.94 -15.51 -10.33
C SER A 208 3.44 -16.42 -9.21
N GLY A 209 2.13 -16.50 -9.02
CA GLY A 209 1.52 -17.29 -7.98
C GLY A 209 1.74 -16.71 -6.59
N TYR A 210 1.77 -17.62 -5.62
CA TYR A 210 2.09 -17.34 -4.23
C TYR A 210 2.72 -18.58 -3.61
N VAL A 211 3.35 -18.43 -2.46
CA VAL A 211 3.78 -19.54 -1.61
C VAL A 211 3.02 -19.47 -0.30
N MET A 212 2.86 -20.61 0.37
CA MET A 212 2.34 -20.64 1.75
C MET A 212 3.53 -20.90 2.65
N GLU A 213 3.97 -19.90 3.38
CA GLU A 213 5.00 -20.03 4.39
C GLU A 213 4.42 -19.99 5.80
N ASN A 214 5.22 -20.40 6.77
CA ASN A 214 4.87 -20.26 8.18
C ASN A 214 5.93 -19.39 8.85
N TYR A 215 5.48 -18.49 9.70
CA TYR A 215 6.32 -17.60 10.48
C TYR A 215 5.69 -17.37 11.85
N GLU A 216 6.49 -16.91 12.80
CA GLU A 216 6.03 -16.57 14.14
C GLU A 216 5.32 -15.22 14.10
N LYS A 217 4.06 -15.18 14.56
CA LYS A 217 3.30 -13.94 14.66
C LYS A 217 3.79 -13.11 15.84
N MET A 218 3.99 -11.81 15.60
CA MET A 218 4.13 -10.83 16.66
C MET A 218 2.73 -10.45 17.17
N ASP A 219 2.57 -10.39 18.49
CA ASP A 219 1.33 -9.90 19.08
C ASP A 219 1.26 -8.38 18.97
N LEU A 220 0.69 -7.91 17.86
CA LEU A 220 0.49 -6.49 17.59
C LEU A 220 -0.71 -5.89 18.35
N GLU A 221 -1.40 -6.66 19.21
CA GLU A 221 -2.59 -6.16 19.93
C GLU A 221 -2.25 -5.19 21.08
N GLU A 222 -1.00 -5.19 21.59
CA GLU A 222 -0.57 -4.27 22.65
C GLU A 222 0.13 -2.99 22.15
N HIS A 223 0.52 -2.92 20.88
CA HIS A 223 1.23 -1.76 20.32
C HIS A 223 0.69 -1.39 18.93
N SER A 224 0.12 -0.18 18.82
CA SER A 224 -0.34 0.41 17.56
C SER A 224 0.83 0.67 16.62
N GLY A 225 1.25 -0.38 15.91
CA GLY A 225 2.49 -0.40 15.13
C GLY A 225 2.57 0.66 14.05
N PHE A 226 1.46 1.13 13.45
CA PHE A 226 1.47 2.24 12.50
C PHE A 226 0.12 2.95 12.54
N GLU A 227 0.15 4.27 12.64
CA GLU A 227 -1.01 5.14 12.68
C GLU A 227 -0.95 6.14 11.51
N SER A 228 -2.12 6.50 10.98
CA SER A 228 -2.27 7.56 9.99
C SER A 228 -3.10 8.70 10.59
N GLN A 229 -2.55 9.90 10.63
CA GLN A 229 -3.25 11.12 11.04
C GLN A 229 -3.61 11.95 9.83
N TYR A 230 -4.90 12.24 9.68
CA TYR A 230 -5.46 13.00 8.57
C TYR A 230 -5.78 14.43 9.00
N PHE A 231 -5.31 15.40 8.21
CA PHE A 231 -5.54 16.83 8.39
C PHE A 231 -6.18 17.41 7.12
N MET A 232 -7.41 17.91 7.28
CA MET A 232 -8.24 18.41 6.17
C MET A 232 -8.20 19.93 6.09
N ASN A 233 -8.48 20.48 4.90
CA ASN A 233 -8.66 21.93 4.66
C ASN A 233 -7.45 22.75 5.14
N VAL A 234 -6.25 22.29 4.81
CA VAL A 234 -5.03 22.92 5.29
C VAL A 234 -4.69 24.12 4.40
N PRO A 235 -4.76 25.37 4.89
CA PRO A 235 -4.54 26.56 4.08
C PRO A 235 -3.04 26.80 3.93
N MET A 236 -2.36 25.99 3.12
CA MET A 236 -0.92 26.13 2.87
C MET A 236 -0.56 25.99 1.40
N THR A 237 0.49 26.70 0.99
CA THR A 237 1.06 26.60 -0.35
C THR A 237 1.93 25.34 -0.49
N ALA A 238 2.23 24.96 -1.73
CA ALA A 238 3.15 23.86 -2.03
C ALA A 238 4.53 24.00 -1.37
N GLU A 239 5.08 25.21 -1.37
CA GLU A 239 6.36 25.49 -0.75
C GLU A 239 6.30 25.36 0.79
N GLN A 240 5.19 25.80 1.40
CA GLN A 240 4.96 25.66 2.84
C GLN A 240 4.80 24.19 3.23
N LEU A 241 4.02 23.42 2.47
CA LEU A 241 3.83 21.99 2.70
C LEU A 241 5.14 21.23 2.64
N GLN A 242 5.99 21.51 1.64
CA GLN A 242 7.30 20.88 1.52
C GLN A 242 8.19 21.15 2.74
N LYS A 243 8.17 22.40 3.25
CA LYS A 243 8.94 22.78 4.42
C LYS A 243 8.42 22.09 5.68
N VAL A 244 7.11 22.17 5.92
CA VAL A 244 6.44 21.56 7.08
C VAL A 244 6.63 20.04 7.10
N ALA A 245 6.54 19.38 5.95
CA ALA A 245 6.74 17.94 5.87
C ALA A 245 8.14 17.51 6.35
N LYS A 246 9.19 18.28 6.00
CA LYS A 246 10.55 18.02 6.50
C LYS A 246 10.66 18.24 8.00
N GLU A 247 10.08 19.33 8.50
CA GLU A 247 10.12 19.65 9.93
C GLU A 247 9.40 18.59 10.78
N ILE A 248 8.27 18.06 10.31
CA ILE A 248 7.54 16.97 10.98
C ILE A 248 8.33 15.66 10.96
N LEU A 249 8.96 15.31 9.83
CA LEU A 249 9.80 14.10 9.72
C LEU A 249 11.01 14.16 10.66
N GLU A 250 11.59 15.33 10.90
CA GLU A 250 12.76 15.49 11.77
C GLU A 250 12.40 15.65 13.27
N ASP A 251 11.17 16.02 13.60
CA ASP A 251 10.73 16.24 14.98
C ASP A 251 10.22 14.96 15.65
N SER A 252 11.10 14.28 16.39
CA SER A 252 10.74 13.12 17.22
C SER A 252 9.58 13.33 18.21
N SER A 253 9.24 14.58 18.55
CA SER A 253 8.07 14.88 19.40
C SER A 253 6.73 14.72 18.65
N CYS A 254 6.75 14.59 17.33
CA CYS A 254 5.59 14.23 16.51
C CYS A 254 5.29 12.73 16.51
N GLY A 255 6.15 11.90 17.11
CA GLY A 255 6.16 10.44 16.93
C GLY A 255 7.24 10.02 15.93
N ALA A 256 7.37 8.71 15.67
CA ALA A 256 8.29 8.23 14.62
C ALA A 256 7.55 8.29 13.28
N VAL A 257 7.71 9.41 12.57
CA VAL A 257 7.03 9.66 11.29
C VAL A 257 7.85 9.07 10.15
N PHE A 258 7.28 8.14 9.39
CA PHE A 258 7.95 7.52 8.24
C PHE A 258 7.63 8.24 6.93
N ARG A 259 6.38 8.70 6.79
CA ARG A 259 5.91 9.29 5.54
C ARG A 259 4.88 10.38 5.75
N ILE A 260 4.89 11.37 4.85
CA ILE A 260 3.82 12.35 4.74
C ILE A 260 3.36 12.39 3.28
N LYS A 261 2.07 12.12 3.04
CA LYS A 261 1.40 12.39 1.76
C LYS A 261 0.64 13.70 1.90
N GLY A 262 0.80 14.63 0.97
CA GLY A 262 0.01 15.86 0.94
C GLY A 262 -0.60 16.07 -0.42
N PHE A 263 -1.86 16.45 -0.46
CA PHE A 263 -2.60 16.73 -1.69
C PHE A 263 -3.13 18.15 -1.56
N ILE A 264 -2.70 19.04 -2.44
CA ILE A 264 -2.99 20.47 -2.35
C ILE A 264 -3.25 21.05 -3.73
N LYS A 265 -4.00 22.14 -3.75
CA LYS A 265 -4.28 22.88 -4.98
C LYS A 265 -3.27 24.01 -5.16
N ALA A 266 -2.61 24.04 -6.31
CA ALA A 266 -1.70 25.11 -6.68
C ALA A 266 -2.44 26.37 -7.11
N GLU A 267 -1.73 27.50 -7.18
CA GLU A 267 -2.29 28.80 -7.57
C GLU A 267 -2.89 28.81 -8.99
N ASP A 268 -2.40 27.92 -9.87
CA ASP A 268 -2.88 27.75 -11.24
C ASP A 268 -4.07 26.78 -11.36
N ASN A 269 -4.68 26.40 -10.23
CA ASN A 269 -5.74 25.40 -10.09
C ASN A 269 -5.33 23.95 -10.41
N SER A 270 -4.06 23.65 -10.67
CA SER A 270 -3.59 22.27 -10.78
C SER A 270 -3.50 21.59 -9.41
N TRP A 271 -3.67 20.27 -9.37
CA TRP A 271 -3.46 19.49 -8.16
C TRP A 271 -2.04 18.99 -8.08
N ILE A 272 -1.46 19.03 -6.89
CA ILE A 272 -0.12 18.53 -6.62
C ILE A 272 -0.19 17.51 -5.50
N GLN A 273 0.41 16.34 -5.74
CA GLN A 273 0.72 15.35 -4.72
C GLN A 273 2.15 15.55 -4.23
N LEU A 274 2.31 15.66 -2.92
CA LEU A 274 3.57 15.62 -2.19
C LEU A 274 3.73 14.25 -1.54
N ASN A 275 4.89 13.64 -1.71
CA ASN A 275 5.33 12.46 -0.97
C ASN A 275 6.65 12.79 -0.28
N ALA A 276 6.68 12.80 1.05
CA ALA A 276 7.88 13.03 1.86
C ALA A 276 8.21 11.83 2.72
N THR A 277 9.49 11.46 2.78
CA THR A 277 10.10 10.42 3.62
C THR A 277 11.43 10.96 4.17
N HIS A 278 12.10 10.25 5.08
CA HIS A 278 13.45 10.66 5.53
C HIS A 278 14.47 10.73 4.38
N ASN A 279 14.23 9.99 3.29
CA ASN A 279 15.09 9.97 2.09
C ASN A 279 14.84 11.15 1.13
N GLY A 280 13.82 11.96 1.36
CA GLY A 280 13.56 13.16 0.57
C GLY A 280 12.08 13.46 0.32
N VAL A 281 11.84 14.57 -0.39
CA VAL A 281 10.50 15.06 -0.71
C VAL A 281 10.33 15.16 -2.23
N ARG A 282 9.23 14.61 -2.74
CA ARG A 282 8.82 14.68 -4.15
C ARG A 282 7.48 15.35 -4.28
N MET A 283 7.30 16.09 -5.38
CA MET A 283 6.06 16.74 -5.73
C MET A 283 5.75 16.48 -7.20
N GLU A 284 4.55 15.99 -7.48
CA GLU A 284 4.11 15.60 -8.81
C GLU A 284 2.70 16.13 -9.08
N PRO A 285 2.40 16.61 -10.30
CA PRO A 285 1.06 17.04 -10.65
C PRO A 285 0.12 15.83 -10.78
N ILE A 286 -1.11 15.99 -10.30
CA ILE A 286 -2.19 15.00 -10.44
C ILE A 286 -3.41 15.65 -11.10
N GLN A 287 -4.31 14.84 -11.66
CA GLN A 287 -5.49 15.36 -12.37
C GLN A 287 -6.55 15.92 -11.42
N GLU A 288 -6.85 15.18 -10.35
CA GLU A 288 -7.85 15.52 -9.35
C GLU A 288 -7.33 15.15 -7.96
N GLY A 289 -7.80 15.86 -6.93
CA GLY A 289 -7.37 15.69 -5.56
C GLY A 289 -8.33 16.35 -4.57
N GLN A 290 -8.02 16.18 -3.29
CA GLN A 290 -8.67 16.88 -2.19
C GLN A 290 -7.58 17.50 -1.31
N GLU A 291 -7.84 18.67 -0.70
CA GLU A 291 -6.89 19.29 0.22
C GLU A 291 -6.78 18.48 1.52
N VAL A 292 -5.74 17.64 1.61
CA VAL A 292 -5.49 16.77 2.75
C VAL A 292 -3.99 16.53 2.95
N ILE A 293 -3.57 16.45 4.21
CA ILE A 293 -2.26 15.96 4.61
C ILE A 293 -2.46 14.69 5.44
N ILE A 294 -1.71 13.65 5.09
CA ILE A 294 -1.72 12.34 5.73
C ILE A 294 -0.33 12.12 6.29
N VAL A 295 -0.21 12.07 7.61
CA VAL A 295 1.04 11.78 8.33
C VAL A 295 0.98 10.34 8.80
N ILE A 296 2.03 9.57 8.49
CA ILE A 296 2.11 8.13 8.70
C ILE A 296 3.31 7.84 9.60
N GLY A 297 3.09 7.14 10.70
CA GLY A 297 4.13 6.90 11.70
C GLY A 297 3.72 6.00 12.85
N GLU A 298 4.64 5.77 13.78
CA GLU A 298 4.42 5.13 15.07
C GLU A 298 4.19 6.18 16.16
N HIS A 299 3.25 5.92 17.07
CA HIS A 299 2.98 6.76 18.25
C HIS A 299 2.77 8.25 17.92
N LEU A 300 2.05 8.53 16.84
CA LEU A 300 1.89 9.88 16.30
C LEU A 300 1.22 10.82 17.31
N GLN A 301 1.87 11.96 17.54
CA GLN A 301 1.36 13.01 18.43
C GLN A 301 0.57 14.03 17.62
N ARG A 302 -0.73 13.76 17.41
CA ARG A 302 -1.63 14.60 16.61
C ARG A 302 -1.55 16.08 16.99
N ASP A 303 -1.69 16.42 18.27
CA ASP A 303 -1.65 17.80 18.77
C ASP A 303 -0.34 18.51 18.39
N ARG A 304 0.78 17.78 18.40
CA ARG A 304 2.08 18.32 18.02
C ARG A 304 2.15 18.57 16.52
N ILE A 305 1.69 17.61 15.71
CA ILE A 305 1.63 17.73 14.25
C ILE A 305 0.73 18.90 13.83
N GLU A 306 -0.40 19.13 14.51
CA GLU A 306 -1.30 20.26 14.25
C GLU A 306 -0.60 21.62 14.41
N THR A 307 0.39 21.75 15.31
CA THR A 307 1.15 23.00 15.47
C THR A 307 1.97 23.39 14.24
N TYR A 308 2.33 22.42 13.40
CA TYR A 308 3.03 22.66 12.14
C TYR A 308 2.07 22.91 10.98
N ILE A 309 0.94 22.20 10.97
CA ILE A 309 -0.01 22.19 9.87
C ILE A 309 -0.98 23.39 9.93
N GLY A 310 -1.25 23.92 11.13
CA GLY A 310 -2.14 25.09 11.30
C GLY A 310 -3.61 24.80 11.01
N ALA A 311 -4.03 23.52 11.08
CA ALA A 311 -5.42 23.13 10.93
C ALA A 311 -6.23 23.49 12.19
N GLU A 312 -7.41 24.08 12.01
CA GLU A 312 -8.41 24.18 13.08
C GLU A 312 -9.09 22.82 13.23
N SER A 313 -9.17 22.31 14.46
CA SER A 313 -9.81 21.03 14.79
C SER A 313 -11.26 20.99 14.27
N VAL A 314 -11.66 19.86 13.67
CA VAL A 314 -13.08 19.51 13.43
C VAL A 314 -13.45 18.34 14.32
#